data_AF-J3MCC7-F1
#
_entry.id   AF-J3MCC7-F1
#
_cell.length_a   1.000
_cell.length_b   1.000
_cell.length_c   1.000
_cell.angle_alpha   90.00
_cell.angle_beta   90.00
_cell.angle_gamma   90.00
#
_symmetry.space_group_name_H-M   'P 1'
#
loop_
_entity.id
_entity.type
_entity.pdbx_description
1 polymer ?
#
loop_
_entity_poly.entity_id
_entity_poly.type
_entity_poly.pdbx_seq_one_letter_code
_entity_poly.pdbx_strand_id
1 'polypeptide(L)'
;MAAAAAGADADAELEFEFFPIIRRYKSGRVERFMNVDPLPAGTDPATGVISKDVVIDPAVGLWARLFLPPGARQGKLPVVVYYHGGAYVVGSAADPFTHHYLNGLAAEAGDSLRDRGVWYYEKLKASGYAGEVDLLESMGEGHVFFCMDPHGEKAREMQARILSFLRK
;
A
#
# COMPACT_ATOMS: atom_id res chain seq x y z
N MET A 1 56.13 -31.79 15.77
CA MET A 1 54.72 -31.81 15.35
C MET A 1 54.14 -30.43 15.62
N ALA A 2 53.87 -29.64 14.58
CA ALA A 2 53.13 -28.39 14.75
C ALA A 2 51.65 -28.75 14.88
N ALA A 3 51.04 -28.41 16.02
CA ALA A 3 49.60 -28.45 16.15
C ALA A 3 49.01 -27.40 15.20
N ALA A 4 48.24 -27.83 14.21
CA ALA A 4 47.42 -26.92 13.44
C ALA A 4 46.46 -26.26 14.43
N ALA A 5 46.61 -24.95 14.63
CA ALA A 5 45.58 -24.17 15.29
C ALA A 5 44.28 -24.42 14.53
N ALA A 6 43.26 -24.93 15.21
CA ALA A 6 41.92 -24.97 14.65
C ALA A 6 41.56 -23.52 14.29
N GLY A 7 41.54 -23.21 12.99
CA GLY A 7 41.18 -21.88 12.52
C GLY A 7 39.83 -21.53 13.13
N ALA A 8 39.75 -20.40 13.83
CA ALA A 8 38.50 -19.95 14.43
C ALA A 8 37.41 -19.96 13.35
N ASP A 9 36.24 -20.50 13.70
CA ASP A 9 35.13 -20.60 12.77
C ASP A 9 34.72 -19.18 12.32
N ALA A 10 35.06 -18.84 11.08
CA ALA A 10 34.78 -17.53 10.51
C ALA A 10 33.27 -17.25 10.44
N ASP A 11 32.43 -18.29 10.50
CA ASP A 11 30.97 -18.22 10.55
C ASP A 11 30.42 -17.94 11.98
N ALA A 12 31.29 -18.00 13.00
CA ALA A 12 30.97 -17.61 14.37
C ALA A 12 31.49 -16.20 14.72
N GLU A 13 32.49 -15.70 14.00
CA GLU A 13 33.08 -14.38 14.25
C GLU A 13 32.37 -13.26 13.49
N LEU A 14 31.91 -12.24 14.22
CA LEU A 14 31.37 -11.01 13.66
C LEU A 14 32.47 -10.15 13.04
N GLU A 15 32.22 -9.63 11.84
CA GLU A 15 33.00 -8.54 11.24
C GLU A 15 32.44 -7.18 11.68
N PHE A 16 31.12 -7.01 11.60
CA PHE A 16 30.42 -5.87 12.19
C PHE A 16 28.96 -6.20 12.46
N GLU A 17 28.36 -5.41 13.35
CA GLU A 17 26.94 -5.49 13.66
C GLU A 17 26.35 -4.08 13.76
N PHE A 18 25.20 -3.90 13.14
CA PHE A 18 24.34 -2.73 13.31
C PHE A 18 22.93 -3.22 13.64
N PHE A 19 22.78 -3.75 14.85
CA PHE A 19 21.51 -4.24 15.36
C PHE A 19 20.51 -3.07 15.55
N PRO A 20 19.22 -3.21 15.18
CA PRO A 20 18.52 -4.43 14.72
C PRO A 20 18.39 -4.52 13.19
N ILE A 21 19.35 -4.05 12.40
CA ILE A 21 19.21 -3.97 10.94
C ILE A 21 19.97 -5.10 10.24
N ILE A 22 21.28 -5.20 10.47
CA ILE A 22 22.16 -6.11 9.74
C ILE A 22 23.35 -6.52 10.60
N ARG A 23 23.82 -7.76 10.41
CA ARG A 23 25.14 -8.19 10.86
C ARG A 23 25.87 -8.92 9.75
N ARG A 24 27.19 -8.81 9.73
CA ARG A 24 28.07 -9.52 8.82
C ARG A 24 29.11 -10.29 9.60
N TYR A 25 29.32 -11.55 9.22
CA TYR A 25 30.35 -12.42 9.77
C TYR A 25 31.62 -12.33 8.93
N LYS A 26 32.78 -12.66 9.51
CA LYS A 26 34.07 -12.65 8.80
C LYS A 26 34.09 -13.64 7.62
N SER A 27 33.25 -14.66 7.65
CA SER A 27 33.04 -15.56 6.51
C SER A 27 32.38 -14.91 5.30
N GLY A 28 31.77 -13.74 5.47
CA GLY A 28 30.95 -13.06 4.46
C GLY A 28 29.46 -13.34 4.59
N ARG A 29 29.01 -14.23 5.48
CA ARG A 29 27.59 -14.43 5.78
C ARG A 29 26.96 -13.11 6.27
N VAL A 30 25.77 -12.79 5.75
CA VAL A 30 25.00 -11.60 6.14
C VAL A 30 23.65 -12.05 6.66
N GLU A 31 23.29 -11.54 7.84
CA GLU A 31 21.95 -11.70 8.41
C GLU A 31 21.25 -10.35 8.46
N ARG A 32 19.98 -10.33 8.04
CA ARG A 32 19.11 -9.16 8.02
C ARG A 32 17.96 -9.39 8.99
N PHE A 33 17.84 -8.52 9.98
CA PHE A 33 16.90 -8.71 11.09
C PHE A 33 15.56 -8.00 10.88
N MET A 34 15.51 -6.99 10.02
CA MET A 34 14.28 -6.27 9.66
C MET A 34 13.56 -6.84 8.44
N ASN A 35 13.91 -8.06 8.00
CA ASN A 35 13.16 -8.75 6.97
C ASN A 35 11.88 -9.33 7.58
N VAL A 36 10.81 -8.54 7.52
CA VAL A 36 9.44 -8.96 7.85
C VAL A 36 8.90 -9.88 6.77
N ASP A 37 7.96 -10.76 7.14
CA ASP A 37 7.34 -11.69 6.19
C ASP A 37 6.66 -10.90 5.05
N PRO A 38 7.05 -11.13 3.79
CA PRO A 38 6.46 -10.43 2.66
C PRO A 38 4.96 -10.70 2.53
N LEU A 39 4.18 -9.66 2.25
CA LEU A 39 2.75 -9.82 1.97
C LEU A 39 2.54 -10.28 0.53
N PRO A 40 1.56 -11.16 0.26
CA PRO A 40 1.21 -11.54 -1.10
C PRO A 40 0.63 -10.34 -1.86
N ALA A 41 0.81 -10.33 -3.19
CA ALA A 41 0.05 -9.43 -4.05
C ALA A 41 -1.40 -9.89 -4.15
N GLY A 42 -2.32 -8.96 -4.37
CA GLY A 42 -3.74 -9.24 -4.48
C GLY A 42 -4.60 -8.00 -4.31
N THR A 43 -5.90 -8.22 -4.13
CA THR A 43 -6.87 -7.17 -3.81
C THR A 43 -6.83 -6.88 -2.32
N ASP A 44 -6.53 -5.63 -1.97
CA ASP A 44 -6.59 -5.16 -0.59
C ASP A 44 -8.05 -4.83 -0.20
N PRO A 45 -8.67 -5.55 0.74
CA PRO A 45 -10.06 -5.31 1.11
C PRO A 45 -10.27 -3.95 1.80
N ALA A 46 -9.23 -3.37 2.41
CA ALA A 46 -9.36 -2.09 3.11
C ALA A 46 -9.42 -0.90 2.14
N THR A 47 -8.66 -0.97 1.05
CA THR A 47 -8.49 0.16 0.10
C THR A 47 -9.09 -0.09 -1.28
N GLY A 48 -9.40 -1.34 -1.62
CA GLY A 48 -9.82 -1.74 -2.96
C GLY A 48 -8.70 -1.73 -4.00
N VAL A 49 -7.45 -1.44 -3.61
CA VAL A 49 -6.29 -1.47 -4.51
C VAL A 49 -6.01 -2.91 -4.95
N ILE A 50 -5.72 -3.08 -6.24
CA ILE A 50 -5.31 -4.36 -6.81
C ILE A 50 -3.81 -4.31 -7.04
N SER A 51 -3.09 -5.23 -6.41
CA SER A 51 -1.65 -5.36 -6.59
C SER A 51 -1.26 -6.64 -7.34
N LYS A 52 -0.16 -6.58 -8.09
CA LYS A 52 0.38 -7.72 -8.85
C LYS A 52 1.90 -7.67 -8.93
N ASP A 53 2.53 -8.80 -8.69
CA ASP A 53 3.98 -8.97 -8.90
C ASP A 53 4.29 -9.30 -10.36
N VAL A 54 5.32 -8.65 -10.91
CA VAL A 54 5.79 -8.84 -12.28
C VAL A 54 7.31 -8.97 -12.26
N VAL A 55 7.82 -10.07 -12.82
CA VAL A 55 9.26 -10.24 -13.06
C VAL A 55 9.66 -9.38 -14.25
N ILE A 56 10.68 -8.55 -14.07
CA ILE A 56 11.22 -7.66 -15.09
C ILE A 56 12.43 -8.31 -15.75
N ASP A 57 13.36 -8.80 -14.94
CA ASP A 57 14.54 -9.51 -15.41
C ASP A 57 14.85 -10.71 -14.50
N PRO A 58 14.57 -11.94 -14.96
CA PRO A 58 14.82 -13.14 -14.16
C PRO A 58 16.31 -13.43 -13.94
N ALA A 59 17.21 -12.94 -14.80
CA ALA A 59 18.65 -13.24 -14.70
C ALA A 59 19.29 -12.61 -13.45
N VAL A 60 18.75 -11.48 -13.01
CA VAL A 60 19.18 -10.76 -11.80
C VAL A 60 18.15 -10.82 -10.68
N GLY A 61 17.06 -11.58 -10.87
CA GLY A 61 15.95 -11.65 -9.93
C GLY A 61 15.22 -10.31 -9.74
N LEU A 62 15.20 -9.43 -10.75
CA LEU A 62 14.53 -8.13 -10.69
C LEU A 62 13.04 -8.29 -10.97
N TRP A 63 12.23 -7.74 -10.07
CA TRP A 63 10.78 -7.74 -10.17
C TRP A 63 10.23 -6.44 -9.58
N ALA A 64 8.96 -6.16 -9.85
CA ALA A 64 8.23 -5.05 -9.25
C ALA A 64 6.81 -5.48 -8.87
N ARG A 65 6.27 -4.85 -7.83
CA ARG A 65 4.84 -4.90 -7.50
C ARG A 65 4.14 -3.70 -8.11
N LEU A 66 3.16 -3.97 -8.95
CA LEU A 66 2.26 -2.96 -9.51
C LEU A 66 1.09 -2.75 -8.55
N PHE A 67 0.66 -1.50 -8.38
CA PHE A 67 -0.51 -1.12 -7.58
C PHE A 67 -1.48 -0.34 -8.48
N LEU A 68 -2.70 -0.84 -8.62
CA LEU A 68 -3.75 -0.23 -9.43
C LEU A 68 -4.80 0.40 -8.49
N PRO A 69 -5.05 1.73 -8.59
CA PRO A 69 -6.07 2.39 -7.79
C PRO A 69 -7.47 1.78 -8.02
N PRO A 70 -8.35 1.79 -6.99
CA PRO A 70 -9.73 1.38 -7.15
C PRO A 70 -10.43 2.29 -8.18
N GLY A 71 -11.33 1.73 -8.98
CA GLY A 71 -12.10 2.50 -9.96
C GLY A 71 -11.28 3.09 -11.12
N ALA A 72 -10.04 2.61 -11.32
CA ALA A 72 -9.19 3.04 -12.44
C ALA A 72 -9.93 2.86 -13.78
N ARG A 73 -10.23 3.98 -14.46
CA ARG A 73 -10.92 3.97 -15.75
C ARG A 73 -10.04 3.40 -16.87
N GLN A 74 -10.68 2.89 -17.91
CA GLN A 74 -9.98 2.51 -19.14
C GLN A 74 -9.33 3.76 -19.77
N GLY A 75 -8.00 3.75 -19.87
CA GLY A 75 -7.24 4.89 -20.38
C GLY A 75 -5.79 4.88 -19.85
N LYS A 76 -5.03 5.91 -20.22
CA LYS A 76 -3.66 6.09 -19.69
C LYS A 76 -3.74 6.71 -18.30
N LEU A 77 -3.20 6.01 -17.32
CA LEU A 77 -3.00 6.55 -15.96
C LEU A 77 -1.59 7.17 -15.86
N PRO A 78 -1.41 8.20 -15.03
CA PRO A 78 -0.08 8.59 -14.57
C PRO A 78 0.62 7.40 -13.91
N VAL A 79 1.93 7.26 -14.14
CA VAL A 79 2.74 6.18 -13.56
C VAL A 79 3.75 6.79 -12.59
N VAL A 80 3.77 6.27 -11.37
CA VAL A 80 4.78 6.57 -10.36
C VAL A 80 5.68 5.34 -10.21
N VAL A 81 6.99 5.53 -10.32
CA VAL A 81 7.98 4.50 -10.03
C VAL A 81 8.53 4.76 -8.62
N TYR A 82 8.31 3.82 -7.72
CA TYR A 82 8.72 3.92 -6.32
C TYR A 82 9.80 2.88 -5.99
N TYR A 83 10.81 3.31 -5.24
CA TYR A 83 11.86 2.45 -4.69
C TYR A 83 11.73 2.47 -3.16
N HIS A 84 11.70 1.29 -2.54
CA HIS A 84 11.57 1.21 -1.08
C HIS A 84 12.83 1.72 -0.37
N GLY A 85 12.66 2.12 0.90
CA GLY A 85 13.75 2.52 1.78
C GLY A 85 14.58 1.33 2.29
N GLY A 86 15.20 1.48 3.46
CA GLY A 86 16.01 0.41 4.07
C GLY A 86 17.51 0.50 3.77
N ALA A 87 17.98 1.70 3.42
CA ALA A 87 19.41 2.03 3.29
C ALA A 87 20.20 1.06 2.40
N TYR A 88 19.57 0.55 1.34
CA TYR A 88 20.15 -0.40 0.37
C TYR A 88 20.51 -1.78 0.95
N VAL A 89 20.17 -2.06 2.21
CA VAL A 89 20.58 -3.30 2.89
C VAL A 89 19.41 -4.16 3.33
N VAL A 90 18.24 -3.56 3.57
CA VAL A 90 17.00 -4.24 3.95
C VAL A 90 15.83 -3.66 3.16
N GLY A 91 14.68 -4.33 3.21
CA GLY A 91 13.48 -3.87 2.54
C GLY A 91 13.08 -4.72 1.34
N SER A 92 11.80 -4.63 0.97
CA SER A 92 11.22 -5.16 -0.27
C SER A 92 10.00 -4.35 -0.68
N ALA A 93 9.63 -4.42 -1.96
CA ALA A 93 8.34 -3.91 -2.45
C ALA A 93 7.14 -4.69 -1.87
N ALA A 94 7.37 -5.89 -1.33
CA ALA A 94 6.36 -6.73 -0.69
C ALA A 94 6.36 -6.63 0.84
N ASP A 95 7.26 -5.87 1.45
CA ASP A 95 7.26 -5.71 2.91
C ASP A 95 5.97 -5.01 3.38
N PRO A 96 5.37 -5.42 4.51
CA PRO A 96 4.18 -4.81 5.08
C PRO A 96 4.17 -3.28 5.09
N PHE A 97 5.25 -2.65 5.58
CA PHE A 97 5.33 -1.18 5.65
C PHE A 97 5.22 -0.52 4.26
N THR A 98 5.98 -1.03 3.30
CA THR A 98 5.96 -0.53 1.92
C THR A 98 4.63 -0.82 1.25
N HIS A 99 4.11 -2.04 1.41
CA HIS A 99 2.87 -2.50 0.80
C HIS A 99 1.66 -1.68 1.27
N HIS A 100 1.52 -1.49 2.58
CA HIS A 100 0.42 -0.70 3.15
C HIS A 100 0.52 0.78 2.76
N TYR A 101 1.73 1.35 2.77
CA TYR A 101 1.94 2.73 2.31
C TYR A 101 1.52 2.92 0.85
N LEU A 102 1.93 2.02 -0.04
CA LEU A 102 1.61 2.09 -1.47
C LEU A 102 0.13 1.80 -1.76
N ASN A 103 -0.54 0.94 -0.98
CA ASN A 103 -2.00 0.80 -1.06
C ASN A 103 -2.70 2.11 -0.69
N GLY A 104 -2.30 2.77 0.40
CA GLY A 104 -2.86 4.07 0.79
C GLY A 104 -2.66 5.14 -0.29
N LEU A 105 -1.43 5.28 -0.79
CA LEU A 105 -1.09 6.23 -1.85
C LEU A 105 -1.87 5.97 -3.14
N ALA A 106 -2.00 4.70 -3.55
CA ALA A 106 -2.78 4.35 -4.74
C ALA A 106 -4.28 4.59 -4.52
N ALA A 107 -4.82 4.29 -3.34
CA ALA A 107 -6.23 4.52 -3.04
C ALA A 107 -6.62 6.00 -3.13
N GLU A 108 -5.80 6.89 -2.58
CA GLU A 108 -6.01 8.35 -2.65
C GLU A 108 -5.95 8.88 -4.09
N ALA A 109 -5.25 8.19 -4.99
CA ALA A 109 -5.22 8.56 -6.40
C ALA A 109 -6.56 8.29 -7.13
N GLY A 110 -7.48 7.50 -6.57
CA GLY A 110 -8.77 7.13 -7.17
C GLY A 110 -9.87 8.21 -7.05
N ASP A 111 -9.93 8.94 -5.94
CA ASP A 111 -10.79 10.13 -5.76
C ASP A 111 -10.04 11.21 -4.94
N SER A 112 -9.43 12.15 -5.66
CA SER A 112 -8.65 13.26 -5.07
C SER A 112 -9.47 14.23 -4.22
N LEU A 113 -10.80 14.08 -4.18
CA LEU A 113 -11.71 14.90 -3.38
C LEU A 113 -12.36 14.14 -2.22
N ARG A 114 -12.07 12.83 -2.06
CA ARG A 114 -12.57 11.99 -0.97
C ARG A 114 -12.33 12.63 0.40
N ASP A 115 -11.09 12.97 0.70
CA ASP A 115 -10.73 13.47 2.03
C ASP A 115 -11.33 14.84 2.33
N ARG A 116 -11.61 15.66 1.29
CA ARG A 116 -12.36 16.90 1.48
C ARG A 116 -13.81 16.64 1.88
N GLY A 117 -14.44 15.63 1.28
CA GLY A 117 -15.79 15.18 1.65
C GLY A 117 -15.85 14.67 3.09
N VAL A 118 -14.90 13.81 3.49
CA VAL A 118 -14.78 13.30 4.86
C VAL A 118 -14.53 14.44 5.86
N TRP A 119 -13.62 15.36 5.53
CA TRP A 119 -13.34 16.52 6.37
C TRP A 119 -14.58 17.40 6.58
N TYR A 120 -15.36 17.66 5.52
CA TYR A 120 -16.59 18.45 5.62
C TYR A 120 -17.62 17.77 6.51
N TYR A 121 -17.80 16.45 6.37
CA TYR A 121 -18.67 15.65 7.22
C TYR A 121 -18.28 15.73 8.70
N GLU A 122 -17.01 15.52 9.02
CA GLU A 122 -16.52 15.59 10.40
C GLU A 122 -16.64 17.00 10.99
N LYS A 123 -16.35 18.05 10.20
CA LYS A 123 -16.56 19.43 10.65
C LYS A 123 -18.03 19.79 10.84
N LEU A 124 -18.92 19.30 9.99
CA LEU A 124 -20.35 19.53 10.14
C LEU A 124 -20.90 18.87 11.41
N LYS A 125 -20.54 17.59 11.68
CA LYS A 125 -20.91 16.94 12.95
C LYS A 125 -20.34 17.66 14.17
N ALA A 126 -19.08 18.10 14.11
CA ALA A 126 -18.45 18.82 15.22
C ALA A 126 -18.95 20.26 15.42
N SER A 127 -19.70 20.82 14.46
CA SER A 127 -20.15 22.21 14.51
C SER A 127 -21.35 22.47 15.42
N GLY A 128 -21.97 21.43 15.97
CA GLY A 128 -23.23 21.54 16.71
C GLY A 128 -24.47 21.61 15.82
N TYR A 129 -24.34 21.21 14.55
CA TYR A 129 -25.48 21.07 13.65
C TYR A 129 -26.51 20.10 14.24
N ALA A 130 -27.75 20.58 14.42
CA ALA A 130 -28.81 19.84 15.10
C ALA A 130 -29.50 18.78 14.21
N GLY A 131 -29.20 18.77 12.91
CA GLY A 131 -29.76 17.80 11.96
C GLY A 131 -28.97 16.50 11.90
N GLU A 132 -29.55 15.49 11.25
CA GLU A 132 -28.85 14.25 10.93
C GLU A 132 -27.78 14.49 9.87
N VAL A 133 -26.64 13.82 9.98
CA VAL A 133 -25.57 13.86 8.98
C VAL A 133 -25.16 12.43 8.68
N ASP A 134 -25.29 12.01 7.41
CA ASP A 134 -24.86 10.69 6.92
C ASP A 134 -23.69 10.85 5.93
N LEU A 135 -22.81 9.85 5.86
CA LEU A 135 -21.70 9.77 4.91
C LEU A 135 -21.82 8.48 4.12
N LEU A 136 -21.85 8.60 2.79
CA LEU A 136 -21.87 7.47 1.86
C LEU A 136 -20.60 7.48 1.01
N GLU A 137 -19.88 6.37 1.03
CA GLU A 137 -18.77 6.12 0.11
C GLU A 137 -19.21 5.08 -0.93
N SER A 138 -19.16 5.45 -2.22
CA SER A 138 -19.53 4.56 -3.34
C SER A 138 -18.29 3.85 -3.85
N MET A 139 -18.00 2.69 -3.27
CA MET A 139 -16.78 1.92 -3.60
C MET A 139 -16.69 1.59 -5.09
N GLY A 140 -15.50 1.81 -5.66
CA GLY A 140 -15.19 1.53 -7.06
C GLY A 140 -15.56 2.64 -8.04
N GLU A 141 -16.18 3.72 -7.57
CA GLU A 141 -16.54 4.89 -8.38
C GLU A 141 -15.56 6.05 -8.15
N GLY A 142 -15.32 6.84 -9.21
CA GLY A 142 -14.52 8.07 -9.12
C GLY A 142 -15.36 9.30 -8.76
N HIS A 143 -14.70 10.45 -8.58
CA HIS A 143 -15.40 11.71 -8.32
C HIS A 143 -16.46 12.01 -9.40
N VAL A 144 -17.63 12.48 -8.97
CA VAL A 144 -18.80 12.81 -9.81
C VAL A 144 -19.26 11.69 -10.77
N PHE A 145 -19.05 10.42 -10.43
CA PHE A 145 -19.46 9.30 -11.29
C PHE A 145 -20.92 9.37 -11.76
N PHE A 146 -21.83 9.80 -10.89
CA PHE A 146 -23.26 9.94 -11.16
C PHE A 146 -23.59 11.02 -12.21
N CYS A 147 -22.69 11.97 -12.49
CA CYS A 147 -22.86 12.91 -13.59
C CYS A 147 -22.53 12.26 -14.95
N MET A 148 -21.65 11.26 -14.94
CA MET A 148 -21.17 10.58 -16.15
C MET A 148 -22.10 9.43 -16.54
N ASP A 149 -22.58 8.67 -15.55
CA ASP A 149 -23.59 7.64 -15.74
C ASP A 149 -24.70 7.77 -14.68
N PRO A 150 -25.71 8.64 -14.92
CA PRO A 150 -26.77 8.91 -13.95
C PRO A 150 -27.77 7.75 -13.79
N HIS A 151 -27.70 6.73 -14.64
CA HIS A 151 -28.61 5.60 -14.66
C HIS A 151 -27.92 4.27 -14.32
N GLY A 152 -26.61 4.27 -14.10
CA GLY A 152 -25.83 3.14 -13.62
C GLY A 152 -26.29 2.66 -12.24
N GLU A 153 -25.97 1.41 -11.94
CA GLU A 153 -26.37 0.74 -10.68
C GLU A 153 -25.94 1.56 -9.45
N LYS A 154 -24.67 1.98 -9.41
CA LYS A 154 -24.13 2.80 -8.31
C LYS A 154 -24.78 4.18 -8.23
N ALA A 155 -25.14 4.79 -9.35
CA ALA A 155 -25.81 6.09 -9.34
C ALA A 155 -27.23 5.97 -8.79
N ARG A 156 -27.96 4.90 -9.14
CA ARG A 156 -29.28 4.60 -8.58
C ARG A 156 -29.23 4.26 -7.09
N GLU A 157 -28.22 3.51 -6.65
CA GLU A 157 -27.98 3.22 -5.23
C GLU A 157 -27.81 4.52 -4.43
N MET A 158 -26.92 5.42 -4.90
CA MET A 158 -26.70 6.73 -4.30
C MET A 158 -27.97 7.57 -4.27
N GLN A 159 -28.70 7.67 -5.39
CA GLN A 159 -29.96 8.42 -5.50
C GLN A 159 -31.03 7.88 -4.54
N ALA A 160 -31.18 6.55 -4.45
CA ALA A 160 -32.14 5.92 -3.55
C ALA A 160 -31.83 6.24 -2.09
N ARG A 161 -30.54 6.25 -1.70
CA ARG A 161 -30.11 6.62 -0.35
C ARG A 161 -30.36 8.08 -0.03
N ILE A 162 -30.08 8.99 -0.97
CA ILE A 162 -30.40 10.42 -0.82
C ILE A 162 -31.90 10.61 -0.62
N LEU A 163 -32.73 9.99 -1.46
CA LEU A 163 -34.19 10.08 -1.34
C LEU A 163 -34.69 9.49 -0.02
N SER A 164 -34.11 8.38 0.45
CA SER A 164 -34.46 7.81 1.75
C SER A 164 -34.09 8.75 2.90
N PHE A 165 -32.94 9.41 2.84
CA PHE A 165 -32.49 10.36 3.86
C PHE A 165 -33.43 11.58 3.93
N LEU A 166 -33.81 12.13 2.78
CA LEU A 166 -34.70 13.30 2.69
C LEU A 166 -36.15 13.03 3.10
N ARG A 167 -36.56 11.76 3.17
CA ARG A 167 -37.93 11.34 3.49
C ARG A 167 -38.09 10.85 4.94
N LYS A 168 -37.01 10.88 5.74
CA LYS A 168 -37.08 10.63 7.18
C LYS A 168 -37.84 11.76 7.88
#